data_AF-A0A2C4QXU5-F1
#
_entry.id   AF-A0A2C4QXU5-F1
#
_cell.length_a   1.000
_cell.length_b   1.000
_cell.length_c   1.000
_cell.angle_alpha   90.00
_cell.angle_beta   90.00
_cell.angle_gamma   90.00
#
_symmetry.space_group_name_H-M   'P 1'
#
loop_
_entity.id
_entity.type
_entity.pdbx_description
1 polymer ?
#
loop_
_entity_poly.entity_id
_entity_poly.type
_entity_poly.pdbx_seq_one_letter_code
_entity_poly.pdbx_strand_id
1 'polypeptide(L)' 'MKSRIETILLFLSVGIMMMLFMYQVYNNLFAKDADTIRQEQEREARRIERMEMIKDMK' A
#
# COMPACT_ATOMS: atom_id res chain seq x y z
N MET A 1 -27.83 -11.34 -30.41
CA MET A 1 -27.86 -10.54 -29.15
C MET A 1 -27.27 -11.29 -27.97
N LYS A 2 -27.66 -12.56 -27.71
CA LYS A 2 -27.12 -13.38 -26.61
C LYS A 2 -25.59 -13.45 -26.55
N SER A 3 -24.91 -13.80 -27.65
CA SER A 3 -23.44 -13.95 -27.64
C SER A 3 -22.68 -12.64 -27.38
N ARG A 4 -23.18 -11.49 -27.86
CA ARG A 4 -22.56 -10.18 -27.58
C ARG A 4 -22.63 -9.84 -26.09
N ILE A 5 -23.75 -10.14 -25.45
CA ILE A 5 -23.94 -9.91 -24.01
C ILE A 5 -23.03 -10.85 -23.21
N GLU A 6 -22.96 -12.14 -23.57
CA GLU A 6 -22.06 -13.11 -22.92
C GLU A 6 -20.59 -12.70 -23.03
N THR A 7 -20.14 -12.21 -24.20
CA THR A 7 -18.78 -11.69 -24.37
C THR A 7 -18.53 -10.47 -23.49
N ILE A 8 -19.46 -9.51 -23.42
CA ILE A 8 -19.32 -8.33 -22.57
C ILE A 8 -19.25 -8.72 -21.09
N LEU A 9 -20.09 -9.65 -20.65
CA LEU A 9 -20.10 -10.15 -19.28
C LEU A 9 -18.81 -10.90 -18.92
N LEU A 10 -18.26 -11.67 -19.87
CA LEU A 10 -16.97 -12.34 -19.69
C LEU A 10 -15.83 -11.33 -19.55
N PHE A 11 -15.81 -10.28 -20.37
CA PHE A 11 -14.80 -9.23 -20.25
C PHE A 11 -14.91 -8.46 -18.93
N LEU A 12 -16.13 -8.15 -18.50
CA LEU A 12 -16.39 -7.51 -17.21
C LEU A 12 -15.94 -8.38 -16.04
N SER A 13 -16.24 -9.68 -16.06
CA SER A 13 -15.87 -10.59 -14.96
C SER A 13 -14.35 -10.71 -14.82
N VAL A 14 -13.63 -10.86 -15.94
CA VAL A 14 -12.17 -10.88 -15.95
C VAL A 14 -11.59 -9.54 -15.49
N GLY A 15 -12.14 -8.42 -15.98
CA GLY A 15 -11.71 -7.08 -15.59
C GLY A 15 -11.85 -6.84 -14.08
N ILE A 16 -12.97 -7.24 -13.49
CA ILE A 16 -13.22 -7.15 -12.05
C ILE A 16 -12.23 -8.04 -11.28
N MET A 17 -12.00 -9.26 -11.74
CA MET A 17 -11.06 -10.19 -11.09
C MET A 17 -9.63 -9.62 -11.09
N MET A 18 -9.20 -9.00 -12.20
CA MET A 18 -7.90 -8.34 -12.29
C MET A 18 -7.80 -7.12 -11.36
N MET A 19 -8.85 -6.30 -11.26
CA MET A 19 -8.88 -5.15 -10.35
C MET A 19 -8.76 -5.58 -8.88
N LEU A 20 -9.47 -6.64 -8.48
CA LEU A 20 -9.40 -7.19 -7.12
C LEU A 20 -8.02 -7.74 -6.80
N PHE A 21 -7.39 -8.45 -7.75
CA PHE A 21 -6.03 -8.93 -7.59
C PHE A 21 -5.04 -7.77 -7.38
N MET A 22 -5.13 -6.72 -8.21
CA MET A 22 -4.27 -5.54 -8.07
C MET A 22 -4.49 -4.81 -6.75
N TYR A 23 -5.73 -4.73 -6.27
CA TYR A 23 -6.05 -4.16 -4.96
C TYR A 23 -5.42 -4.96 -3.81
N GLN A 24 -5.47 -6.28 -3.86
CA GLN A 24 -4.81 -7.14 -2.86
C GLN A 24 -3.29 -7.00 -2.90
N VAL A 25 -2.69 -6.98 -4.09
CA VAL A 25 -1.25 -6.75 -4.28
C VAL A 25 -0.86 -5.39 -3.70
N TYR A 26 -1.61 -4.33 -4.02
CA TYR A 26 -1.37 -3.00 -3.49
C TYR A 26 -1.44 -2.99 -1.96
N ASN A 27 -2.49 -3.55 -1.38
CA ASN A 27 -2.67 -3.57 0.07
C ASN A 27 -1.60 -4.39 0.79
N ASN A 28 -1.17 -5.52 0.24
CA ASN A 28 -0.20 -6.39 0.90
C ASN A 28 1.25 -5.94 0.73
N LEU A 29 1.61 -5.37 -0.43
CA LEU A 29 3.00 -5.03 -0.75
C LEU A 29 3.31 -3.54 -0.54
N PHE A 30 2.33 -2.66 -0.72
CA PHE A 30 2.60 -1.22 -0.84
C PHE A 30 1.81 -0.37 0.15
N ALA A 31 0.60 -0.77 0.53
CA ALA A 31 -0.14 -0.06 1.57
C ALA A 31 0.52 -0.34 2.91
N LYS A 32 1.24 0.64 3.44
CA LYS A 32 1.66 0.60 4.83
C LYS A 32 0.46 0.94 5.69
N ASP A 33 0.14 0.04 6.61
CA ASP A 33 -0.85 0.32 7.66
C ASP A 33 -0.45 1.57 8.45
N ALA A 34 -1.45 2.33 8.89
CA ALA A 34 -1.25 3.57 9.64
C ALA A 34 -0.37 3.34 10.88
N ASP A 35 -0.51 2.19 11.54
CA ASP A 35 0.34 1.81 12.67
C ASP A 35 1.80 1.53 12.27
N THR A 36 2.03 0.98 11.09
CA THR A 36 3.39 0.75 10.57
C THR A 36 4.08 2.07 10.27
N ILE A 37 3.36 3.02 9.64
CA ILE A 37 3.86 4.36 9.36
C ILE A 37 4.19 5.09 10.67
N ARG A 38 3.30 5.03 11.66
CA ARG A 38 3.51 5.66 12.96
C ARG A 38 4.75 5.10 13.68
N GLN A 39 4.92 3.79 13.67
CA GLN A 39 6.10 3.15 14.29
C GLN A 39 7.41 3.52 13.57
N GLU A 40 7.41 3.67 12.25
CA GLU A 40 8.57 4.15 11.50
C GLU A 40 8.91 5.60 11.87
N GLN A 41 7.91 6.48 11.93
CA GLN A 41 8.10 7.88 12.34
C GLN A 41 8.65 8.00 13.77
N GLU A 42 8.14 7.22 14.72
CA GLU A 42 8.67 7.19 16.08
C GLU A 42 10.13 6.67 16.13
N ARG A 43 10.49 5.71 15.27
CA ARG A 43 11.88 5.24 15.17
C ARG A 43 12.79 6.31 14.58
N GLU A 44 12.34 7.04 13.56
CA GLU A 44 13.10 8.14 12.97
C GLU A 44 13.25 9.32 13.94
N ALA A 45 12.19 9.69 14.66
CA ALA A 45 12.25 10.72 15.70
C ALA A 45 13.31 10.39 16.76
N ARG A 46 13.37 9.14 17.24
CA ARG A 46 14.41 8.69 18.17
C ARG A 46 15.82 8.73 17.57
N ARG A 47 15.98 8.53 16.26
CA ARG A 47 17.28 8.66 15.59
C ARG A 47 17.72 10.12 15.52
N ILE A 48 16.79 11.02 15.20
CA ILE A 48 17.03 12.46 15.14
C ILE A 48 17.39 13.00 16.53
N GLU A 49 16.63 12.65 17.56
CA GLU A 49 16.91 13.03 18.95
C GLU A 49 18.32 12.60 19.39
N ARG A 50 18.73 11.36 19.06
CA ARG A 50 20.09 10.89 19.32
C ARG A 50 21.15 11.68 18.55
N MET A 51 20.89 12.03 17.29
CA MET A 51 21.81 12.86 16.50
C MET A 51 21.91 14.29 17.04
N GLU A 52 20.80 14.87 17.51
CA GLU A 52 20.78 16.19 18.15
C GLU A 52 21.55 16.20 19.47
N MET A 53 21.37 15.19 20.33
CA MET A 53 22.16 15.03 21.55
C MET A 53 23.66 14.93 21.28
N ILE A 54 24.06 14.17 20.25
CA ILE A 54 25.47 14.04 19.86
C ILE A 54 26.02 15.33 19.25
N LYS A 55 25.18 16.11 18.54
CA LYS A 55 25.56 17.38 17.94
C LYS A 55 25.82 18.46 18.98
N ASP A 56 25.01 18.52 20.04
CA ASP A 56 25.19 19.48 21.15
C ASP A 56 26.38 19.14 22.07
N MET A 57 26.91 17.91 21.97
CA MET A 57 28.09 17.49 22.73
C MET A 57 29.44 17.88 22.09
N LYS A 58 29.42 18.53 20.92
CA LYS A 58 30.62 18.94 20.17
C LYS A 58 30.80 20.45 20.18
#